data_AF-A0A1I4MS88-F1
#
_entry.id   AF-A0A1I4MS88-F1
#
_cell.length_a   1.000
_cell.length_b   1.000
_cell.length_c   1.000
_cell.angle_alpha   90.00
_cell.angle_beta   90.00
_cell.angle_gamma   90.00
#
_symmetry.space_group_name_H-M   'P 1'
#
loop_
_entity.id
_entity.type
_entity.pdbx_description
1 polymer ?
#
loop_
_entity_poly.entity_id
_entity_poly.type
_entity_poly.pdbx_seq_one_letter_code
_entity_poly.pdbx_strand_id
1 'polypeptide(L)' 'MLMDVIKQGARARALGRPRDACPHPADSRERRAWYEGYDGSTWDFAERVPHPAVAGRDAASRDAAAGSAHT' A
#
# COMPACT_ATOMS: atom_id res chain seq x y z
N MET A 1 -6.95 -18.83 -1.20
CA MET A 1 -6.18 -18.79 -2.47
C MET A 1 -4.78 -18.27 -2.17
N LEU A 2 -3.73 -18.57 -2.96
CA LEU A 2 -2.35 -18.09 -2.65
C LEU A 2 -2.27 -16.56 -2.54
N MET A 3 -3.12 -15.84 -3.28
CA MET A 3 -3.28 -14.39 -3.19
C MET A 3 -3.68 -13.90 -1.78
N ASP A 4 -4.50 -14.66 -1.04
CA ASP A 4 -4.87 -14.30 0.34
C ASP A 4 -3.68 -14.44 1.28
N VAL A 5 -2.83 -15.43 1.03
CA VAL A 5 -1.62 -15.71 1.81
C VAL A 5 -0.56 -14.61 1.60
N ILE A 6 -0.42 -14.12 0.36
CA ILE A 6 0.43 -12.97 0.02
C ILE A 6 -0.05 -11.72 0.79
N LYS A 7 -1.37 -11.43 0.75
CA LYS A 7 -1.96 -10.29 1.48
C LYS A 7 -1.74 -10.41 3.00
N GLN A 8 -1.79 -11.61 3.56
CA GLN A 8 -1.49 -11.85 4.98
C GLN A 8 -0.03 -11.54 5.32
N GLY A 9 0.92 -11.95 4.49
CA GLY A 9 2.35 -11.62 4.66
C GLY A 9 2.61 -10.11 4.63
N ALA A 10 1.99 -9.41 3.67
CA ALA A 10 2.09 -7.96 3.57
C ALA A 10 1.54 -7.25 4.83
N ARG A 11 0.37 -7.68 5.33
CA ARG A 11 -0.21 -7.17 6.59
C ARG A 11 0.65 -7.45 7.80
N ALA A 12 1.27 -8.64 7.88
CA ALA A 12 2.15 -8.98 8.99
C ALA A 12 3.32 -7.98 9.10
N ARG A 13 3.95 -7.61 7.98
CA ARG A 13 4.97 -6.55 7.96
C ARG A 13 4.39 -5.18 8.36
N ALA A 14 3.25 -4.79 7.79
CA ALA A 14 2.62 -3.50 8.09
C ALA A 14 2.24 -3.36 9.58
N LEU A 15 1.94 -4.47 10.25
CA LEU A 15 1.65 -4.54 11.68
C LEU A 15 2.92 -4.70 12.55
N GLY A 16 4.12 -4.73 11.95
CA GLY A 16 5.38 -4.93 12.67
C GLY A 16 5.59 -6.35 13.20
N ARG A 17 4.86 -7.35 12.70
CA ARG A 17 5.05 -8.75 13.09
C ARG A 17 6.35 -9.28 12.45
N PRO A 18 7.10 -10.13 13.16
CA PRO A 18 8.35 -10.66 12.64
C PRO A 18 8.12 -11.75 11.57
N ARG A 19 9.11 -11.96 10.70
CA ARG A 19 9.04 -12.86 9.53
C ARG A 19 8.82 -14.33 9.93
N ASP A 20 9.31 -14.72 11.10
CA ASP A 20 9.17 -16.04 11.71
C ASP A 20 7.75 -16.35 12.21
N ALA A 21 6.86 -15.36 12.32
CA ALA A 21 5.45 -15.56 12.67
C ALA A 21 4.60 -16.20 11.54
N CYS A 22 5.25 -16.74 10.51
CA CYS A 22 4.58 -17.41 9.40
C CYS A 22 3.91 -18.71 9.88
N PRO A 23 2.58 -18.86 9.77
CA PRO A 23 1.85 -20.03 10.26
C PRO A 23 1.94 -21.24 9.32
N HIS A 24 2.62 -21.12 8.18
CA HIS A 24 2.65 -22.14 7.14
C HIS A 24 3.87 -23.08 7.28
N PRO A 25 3.70 -24.39 6.95
CA PRO A 25 4.79 -25.37 6.96
C PRO A 25 5.97 -24.96 6.07
N ALA A 26 7.18 -25.42 6.39
CA ALA A 26 8.44 -25.03 5.74
C ALA A 26 8.44 -25.20 4.20
N ASP A 27 7.87 -26.30 3.71
CA ASP A 27 7.89 -26.68 2.28
C ASP A 27 6.64 -26.24 1.50
N SER A 28 5.64 -25.68 2.18
CA SER A 28 4.38 -25.31 1.56
C SER A 28 4.53 -24.17 0.56
N ARG A 29 3.74 -24.23 -0.51
CA ARG A 29 3.68 -23.15 -1.52
C ARG A 29 3.13 -21.87 -0.88
N GLU A 30 2.29 -22.02 0.14
CA GLU A 30 1.74 -20.95 0.97
C GLU A 30 2.81 -20.21 1.76
N ARG A 31 3.84 -20.89 2.29
CA ARG A 31 4.94 -20.22 3.01
C ARG A 31 5.74 -19.32 2.08
N ARG A 32 6.04 -19.80 0.87
CA ARG A 32 6.68 -18.99 -0.18
C ARG A 32 5.84 -17.76 -0.53
N ALA A 33 4.55 -17.94 -0.74
CA ALA A 33 3.61 -16.86 -1.02
C ALA A 33 3.49 -15.84 0.15
N TRP A 34 3.51 -16.31 1.40
CA TRP A 34 3.49 -15.44 2.57
C TRP A 34 4.76 -14.60 2.65
N TYR A 35 5.93 -15.22 2.44
CA TYR A 35 7.20 -14.50 2.41
C TYR A 35 7.29 -13.52 1.26
N GLU A 36 6.71 -13.84 0.10
CA GLU A 36 6.65 -12.93 -1.03
C GLU A 36 5.86 -11.65 -0.70
N GLY A 37 4.72 -11.78 0.01
CA GLY A 37 4.01 -10.62 0.57
C GLY A 37 4.76 -9.89 1.69
N TYR A 38 5.44 -10.62 2.57
CA TYR A 38 6.21 -10.08 3.71
C TYR A 38 7.55 -9.44 3.30
N ASP A 39 8.14 -9.84 2.19
CA ASP A 39 9.37 -9.28 1.63
C ASP A 39 9.05 -8.14 0.65
N GLY A 40 7.89 -8.22 -0.01
CA GLY A 40 7.36 -7.13 -0.84
C GLY A 40 7.89 -7.22 -2.27
N SER A 41 8.55 -8.35 -2.57
CA SER A 41 9.32 -8.58 -3.78
C SER A 41 8.49 -8.70 -5.06
N THR A 42 7.15 -8.63 -5.03
CA THR A 42 6.34 -8.73 -6.27
C THR A 42 5.02 -7.97 -6.27
N TRP A 43 4.68 -7.24 -5.22
CA TRP A 43 3.41 -6.51 -5.15
C TRP A 43 3.62 -5.16 -4.49
N ASP A 44 4.47 -4.34 -5.11
CA ASP A 44 4.20 -2.92 -5.11
C ASP A 44 2.75 -2.82 -5.59
N PHE A 45 1.82 -2.47 -4.68
CA PHE A 45 0.53 -1.95 -5.10
C PHE A 45 0.87 -0.63 -5.76
N ALA A 46 1.44 -0.71 -6.96
CA ALA A 46 1.86 0.41 -7.76
C ALA A 46 0.65 1.31 -7.83
N GLU A 47 0.79 2.32 -6.99
CA GLU A 47 -0.07 3.45 -6.81
C GLU A 47 -1.48 3.06 -6.38
N ARG A 48 -1.79 3.39 -5.13
CA ARG A 48 -3.13 3.89 -4.81
C ARG A 48 -3.34 5.14 -5.66
N VAL A 49 -3.65 4.97 -6.96
CA VAL A 49 -3.99 6.05 -7.87
C VAL A 49 -5.14 6.77 -7.17
N PRO A 50 -4.94 8.02 -6.72
CA PRO A 50 -6.02 8.75 -6.10
C PRO A 50 -7.15 8.84 -7.13
N HIS A 51 -8.34 8.40 -6.73
CA HIS A 51 -9.52 8.55 -7.56
C HIS A 51 -9.62 10.01 -8.01
N PRO A 52 -9.87 10.32 -9.30
CA PRO A 52 -9.78 11.68 -9.83
C PRO A 52 -10.67 12.71 -9.09
N ALA A 53 -11.73 12.25 -8.43
CA ALA A 53 -12.55 13.09 -7.54
C ALA A 53 -11.81 13.65 -6.30
N VAL A 54 -10.72 13.02 -5.86
CA VAL A 54 -9.92 13.45 -4.70
C VAL A 54 -8.80 14.40 -5.12
N ALA A 55 -8.24 14.21 -6.32
CA ALA A 55 -7.17 15.06 -6.87
C ALA A 55 -7.62 16.50 -7.20
N GLY A 56 -8.92 16.72 -7.43
CA GLY A 56 -9.46 18.03 -7.79
C GLY A 56 -9.59 19.04 -6.64
N ARG A 57 -9.34 18.66 -5.38
CA ARG A 57 -9.57 19.54 -4.23
C ARG A 57 -8.36 20.38 -3.81
N ASP A 58 -7.14 19.93 -4.10
CA ASP A 58 -5.92 20.65 -3.72
C ASP A 58 -5.51 21.76 -4.71
N ALA A 59 -6.02 21.73 -5.95
CA ALA A 59 -5.73 22.77 -6.94
C ALA A 59 -6.52 24.08 -6.69
N ALA A 60 -7.72 24.00 -6.10
CA ALA A 60 -8.61 25.15 -5.96
C ALA A 60 -8.23 26.13 -4.83
N SER A 61 -7.32 25.75 -3.93
CA SER A 61 -6.95 26.62 -2.79
C SER A 61 -5.83 27.62 -3.08
N ARG A 62 -5.16 27.56 -4.25
CA ARG A 62 -4.02 28.45 -4.56
C ARG A 62 -4.38 29.71 -5.35
N ASP A 63 -5.54 29.73 -6.02
CA ASP A 63 -5.94 30.88 -6.86
C ASP A 63 -6.63 32.03 -6.11
N ALA A 64 -6.98 31.85 -4.82
CA ALA A 64 -7.69 32.88 -4.06
C ALA A 64 -6.79 33.97 -3.43
N ALA A 65 -5.46 33.86 -3.50
CA ALA A 65 -4.54 34.77 -2.81
C ALA A 65 -3.88 35.83 -3.72
N ALA A 66 -4.21 35.89 -5.02
CA ALA A 66 -3.58 36.80 -5.99
C ALA A 66 -4.49 37.95 -6.45
N GLY A 67 -5.52 38.31 -5.68
CA GLY A 67 -6.52 39.31 -6.06
C GLY A 67 -6.86 40.30 -4.95
N SER A 68 -5.88 40.96 -4.34
CA SER A 68 -6.12 42.14 -3.49
C SER A 68 -4.90 43.05 -3.48
N ALA A 69 -4.64 43.72 -4.60
CA ALA A 69 -3.76 44.88 -4.66
C ALA A 69 -3.98 45.69 -5.96
N HIS A 70 -5.02 46.53 -6.02
CA HIS A 70 -4.91 47.83 -6.70
C HIS A 70 -6.12 48.74 -6.43
N THR A 71 -5.78 49.91 -5.88
CA THR A 71 -6.42 51.25 -5.91
C THR A 71 -7.82 51.44 -5.32
#